data_AF-A0A843UGL1-F1
#
_entry.id   AF-A0A843UGL1-F1
#
_cell.length_a   1.000
_cell.length_b   1.000
_cell.length_c   1.000
_cell.angle_alpha   90.00
_cell.angle_beta   90.00
_cell.angle_gamma   90.00
#
_symmetry.space_group_name_H-M   'P 1'
#
loop_
_entity.id
_entity.type
_entity.pdbx_description
1 polymer ?
#
loop_
_entity_poly.entity_id
_entity_poly.type
_entity_poly.pdbx_seq_one_letter_code
_entity_poly.pdbx_strand_id
1 'polypeptide(L)'
;MIPTLEDVAYLTGLPVQGEPVVRLERRDYHDDIAELLGPEFVAGRRRPIRSILLGSLSEAMGLRGGRRGPLETLEEFSVRVRGLLDLGGRSEERCVRIFVSYLFGRLLFATQSSQMNCKFVLLLRDLAQAGRYVWGAAMLGHLFSLLPSSSQRSQSTGGFTPFLQIWGYTRFPMGHGTLVEGRQTMVPLITRWEVAPDPRVTDRRAGDVRVALDHYPHEQVVWTPYAGEADASHPAVAAGRSLFDRHLLLLCLGTCEVLHLELVVQTLGWHQPAIEVPSLGREGHSRRRFFAEDRDWGADHGSTVTY
;
A
#
# COMPACT_ATOMS: atom_id res chain seq x y z
N MET A 1 6.30 12.65 -12.00
CA MET A 1 6.74 11.27 -11.69
C MET A 1 5.73 10.64 -10.72
N ILE A 2 5.43 9.35 -10.89
CA ILE A 2 4.54 8.57 -10.02
C ILE A 2 5.27 7.28 -9.59
N PRO A 3 4.91 6.67 -8.45
CA PRO A 3 5.45 5.37 -8.06
C PRO A 3 5.09 4.26 -9.06
N THR A 4 5.99 3.29 -9.24
CA THR A 4 5.83 2.14 -10.14
C THR A 4 5.60 0.83 -9.39
N LEU A 5 5.29 -0.25 -10.11
CA LEU A 5 5.21 -1.58 -9.52
C LEU A 5 6.59 -2.09 -9.05
N GLU A 6 7.66 -1.67 -9.74
CA GLU A 6 9.05 -1.91 -9.31
C GLU A 6 9.34 -1.23 -7.96
N ASP A 7 8.91 0.03 -7.78
CA ASP A 7 9.03 0.73 -6.49
C ASP A 7 8.33 -0.04 -5.38
N VAL A 8 7.13 -0.55 -5.65
CA VAL A 8 6.40 -1.35 -4.66
C VAL A 8 7.15 -2.62 -4.30
N ALA A 9 7.63 -3.38 -5.29
CA ALA A 9 8.35 -4.63 -5.08
C ALA A 9 9.62 -4.42 -4.25
N TYR A 10 10.45 -3.44 -4.60
CA TYR A 10 11.69 -3.13 -3.87
C TYR A 10 11.43 -2.56 -2.47
N LEU A 11 10.58 -1.54 -2.37
CA LEU A 11 10.38 -0.83 -1.11
C LEU A 11 9.64 -1.70 -0.10
N THR A 12 8.60 -2.41 -0.51
CA THR A 12 7.70 -3.09 0.43
C THR A 12 7.89 -4.61 0.48
N GLY A 13 8.51 -5.21 -0.54
CA GLY A 13 8.61 -6.66 -0.67
C GLY A 13 7.26 -7.34 -0.94
N LEU A 14 6.18 -6.59 -1.19
CA LEU A 14 4.87 -7.16 -1.44
C LEU A 14 4.84 -7.90 -2.78
N PRO A 15 4.09 -9.03 -2.87
CA PRO A 15 3.90 -9.72 -4.14
C PRO A 15 3.26 -8.82 -5.19
N VAL A 16 3.85 -8.83 -6.38
CA VAL A 16 3.40 -8.05 -7.55
C VAL A 16 2.87 -8.93 -8.69
N GLN A 17 2.90 -10.24 -8.51
CA GLN A 17 2.36 -11.25 -9.41
C GLN A 17 1.55 -12.28 -8.61
N GLY A 18 0.42 -12.74 -9.15
CA GLY A 18 -0.47 -13.68 -8.48
C GLY A 18 -1.95 -13.36 -8.68
N GLU A 19 -2.77 -13.64 -7.68
CA GLU A 19 -4.22 -13.49 -7.78
C GLU A 19 -4.68 -12.06 -7.48
N PRO A 20 -5.69 -11.55 -8.19
CA PRO A 20 -6.16 -10.18 -8.02
C PRO A 20 -6.81 -9.98 -6.64
N VAL A 21 -6.55 -8.84 -6.01
CA VAL A 21 -7.20 -8.43 -4.76
C VAL A 21 -8.60 -7.92 -5.08
N VAL A 22 -9.58 -8.82 -5.19
CA VAL A 22 -10.98 -8.49 -5.50
C VAL A 22 -11.93 -9.10 -4.47
N ARG A 23 -12.95 -8.33 -4.09
CA ARG A 23 -14.05 -8.81 -3.23
C ARG A 23 -15.36 -8.12 -3.53
N LEU A 24 -16.42 -8.93 -3.56
CA LEU A 24 -17.80 -8.48 -3.66
C LEU A 24 -18.18 -7.61 -2.45
N GLU A 25 -18.97 -6.57 -2.71
CA GLU A 25 -19.51 -5.72 -1.65
C GLU A 25 -20.60 -6.47 -0.89
N ARG A 26 -20.49 -6.49 0.44
CA ARG A 26 -21.55 -6.96 1.35
C ARG A 26 -22.15 -5.76 2.08
N ARG A 27 -23.43 -5.87 2.42
CA ARG A 27 -24.13 -4.82 3.18
C ARG A 27 -23.59 -4.70 4.61
N ASP A 28 -23.19 -5.84 5.17
CA ASP A 28 -22.68 -6.01 6.52
C ASP A 28 -21.60 -7.10 6.56
N TYR A 29 -20.55 -6.87 7.36
CA TYR A 29 -19.46 -7.81 7.61
C TYR A 29 -19.40 -8.24 9.08
N HIS A 30 -20.44 -7.97 9.88
CA HIS A 30 -20.47 -8.22 11.32
C HIS A 30 -20.03 -9.66 11.69
N ASP A 31 -20.69 -10.68 11.12
CA ASP A 31 -20.40 -12.07 11.46
C ASP A 31 -18.99 -12.49 11.03
N ASP A 32 -18.56 -12.06 9.83
CA ASP A 32 -17.21 -12.32 9.35
C ASP A 32 -16.15 -11.70 10.28
N ILE A 33 -16.37 -10.47 10.77
CA ILE A 33 -15.42 -9.81 11.67
C ILE A 33 -15.42 -10.47 13.05
N ALA A 34 -16.59 -10.84 13.57
CA ALA A 34 -16.72 -11.55 14.84
C ALA A 34 -15.97 -12.90 14.81
N GLU A 35 -16.10 -13.62 13.69
CA GLU A 35 -15.42 -14.90 13.47
C GLU A 35 -13.90 -14.72 13.30
N LEU A 36 -13.46 -13.81 12.42
CA LEU A 36 -12.07 -13.72 11.99
C LEU A 36 -11.17 -12.97 12.98
N LEU A 37 -11.69 -11.90 13.59
CA LEU A 37 -10.94 -11.04 14.50
C LEU A 37 -11.40 -11.15 15.95
N GLY A 38 -12.65 -11.55 16.17
CA GLY A 38 -13.22 -11.78 17.49
C GLY A 38 -14.46 -10.95 17.81
N PRO A 39 -15.29 -11.41 18.77
CA PRO A 39 -16.51 -10.74 19.15
C PRO A 39 -16.27 -9.32 19.72
N GLU A 40 -15.09 -9.04 20.28
CA GLU A 40 -14.75 -7.71 20.80
C GLU A 40 -14.71 -6.63 19.72
N PHE A 41 -14.47 -6.99 18.45
CA PHE A 41 -14.45 -6.03 17.35
C PHE A 41 -15.84 -5.60 16.89
N VAL A 42 -16.87 -6.35 17.30
CA VAL A 42 -18.26 -6.10 16.94
C VAL A 42 -19.13 -5.78 18.16
N ALA A 43 -18.62 -6.00 19.37
CA ALA A 43 -19.32 -5.79 20.62
C ALA A 43 -19.95 -4.39 20.70
N GLY A 44 -21.26 -4.35 21.01
CA GLY A 44 -22.02 -3.11 21.14
C GLY A 44 -22.36 -2.39 19.83
N ARG A 45 -21.94 -2.90 18.66
CA ARG A 45 -22.29 -2.32 17.37
C ARG A 45 -23.67 -2.82 16.92
N ARG A 46 -24.61 -1.88 16.74
CA ARG A 46 -25.99 -2.17 16.25
C ARG A 46 -26.20 -1.90 14.76
N ARG A 47 -25.20 -1.32 14.09
CA ARG A 47 -25.24 -0.98 12.67
C ARG A 47 -24.31 -1.89 11.89
N PRO A 48 -24.57 -2.09 10.59
CA PRO A 48 -23.67 -2.84 9.72
C PRO A 48 -22.23 -2.36 9.80
N ILE A 49 -21.31 -3.29 9.91
CA ILE A 49 -19.87 -3.02 10.02
C ILE A 49 -19.28 -3.11 8.63
N ARG A 50 -18.68 -2.02 8.13
CA ARG A 50 -17.94 -1.99 6.86
C ARG A 50 -16.47 -1.62 7.00
N SER A 51 -16.11 -1.08 8.16
CA SER A 51 -14.74 -0.70 8.48
C SER A 51 -14.43 -0.92 9.97
N ILE A 52 -13.15 -1.11 10.25
CA ILE A 52 -12.60 -1.27 11.60
C ILE A 52 -11.67 -0.09 11.86
N LEU A 53 -11.74 0.46 13.08
CA LEU A 53 -10.85 1.53 13.51
C LEU A 53 -9.45 0.96 13.72
N LEU A 54 -8.43 1.64 13.20
CA LEU A 54 -7.03 1.27 13.43
C LEU A 54 -6.67 1.28 14.92
N GLY A 55 -7.33 2.15 15.70
CA GLY A 55 -7.22 2.19 17.16
C GLY A 55 -7.66 0.88 17.83
N SER A 56 -8.74 0.25 17.37
CA SER A 56 -9.21 -1.03 17.91
C SER A 56 -8.23 -2.17 17.60
N LEU A 57 -7.61 -2.17 16.42
CA LEU A 57 -6.56 -3.13 16.08
C LEU A 57 -5.29 -2.91 16.91
N SER A 58 -4.91 -1.64 17.11
CA SER A 58 -3.77 -1.26 17.95
C SER A 58 -3.97 -1.72 19.40
N GLU A 59 -5.17 -1.50 19.93
CA GLU A 59 -5.56 -1.91 21.27
C GLU A 59 -5.56 -3.43 21.41
N ALA A 60 -6.10 -4.16 20.43
CA ALA A 60 -6.07 -5.62 20.42
C ALA A 60 -4.65 -6.19 20.43
N MET A 61 -3.68 -5.45 19.90
CA MET A 61 -2.26 -5.84 19.93
C MET A 61 -1.50 -5.30 21.15
N GLY A 62 -2.14 -4.57 22.04
CA GLY A 62 -1.50 -3.98 23.23
C GLY A 62 -0.65 -2.73 22.95
N LEU A 63 -0.80 -2.07 21.79
CA LEU A 63 0.02 -0.93 21.38
C LEU A 63 -0.43 0.43 22.00
N ARG A 64 -1.12 0.42 23.16
CA ARG A 64 -1.68 1.64 23.77
C ARG A 64 -0.57 2.66 24.12
N GLY A 65 -0.77 3.93 23.74
CA GLY A 65 0.02 5.07 24.23
C GLY A 65 1.46 5.19 23.74
N GLY A 66 1.94 4.26 22.91
CA GLY A 66 3.31 4.29 22.38
C GLY A 66 3.52 5.36 21.32
N ARG A 67 4.68 6.02 21.33
CA ARG A 67 5.21 6.80 20.21
C ARG A 67 5.07 5.99 18.91
N ARG A 68 4.93 6.69 17.78
CA ARG A 68 5.11 6.10 16.43
C ARG A 68 6.54 5.55 16.36
N GLY A 69 6.72 4.31 16.80
CA GLY A 69 8.00 3.61 16.79
C GLY A 69 8.30 3.01 15.43
N PRO A 70 9.54 2.52 15.23
CA PRO A 70 9.92 1.77 14.04
C PRO A 70 9.00 0.56 13.83
N LEU A 71 8.91 0.10 12.58
CA LEU A 71 8.26 -1.17 12.25
C LEU A 71 8.93 -2.28 13.06
N GLU A 72 8.13 -3.07 13.78
CA GLU A 72 8.65 -4.24 14.50
C GLU A 72 9.16 -5.28 13.49
N THR A 73 10.22 -5.98 13.86
CA THR A 73 10.72 -7.11 13.08
C THR A 73 9.77 -8.31 13.16
N LEU A 74 9.87 -9.26 12.24
CA LEU A 74 9.07 -10.49 12.28
C LEU A 74 9.36 -11.31 13.56
N GLU A 75 10.60 -11.23 14.07
CA GLU A 75 11.00 -11.90 15.30
C GLU A 75 10.34 -11.26 16.53
N GLU A 76 10.40 -9.93 16.64
CA GLU A 76 9.71 -9.14 17.65
C GLU A 76 8.20 -9.41 17.61
N PHE A 77 7.62 -9.43 16.41
CA PHE A 77 6.23 -9.81 16.20
C PHE A 77 5.94 -11.22 16.72
N SER A 78 6.79 -12.21 16.40
CA SER A 78 6.59 -13.60 16.82
C SER A 78 6.60 -13.76 18.35
N VAL A 79 7.53 -13.07 19.03
CA VAL A 79 7.62 -13.06 20.50
C VAL A 79 6.37 -12.42 21.09
N ARG A 80 5.94 -11.29 20.51
CA ARG A 80 4.74 -10.57 20.95
C ARG A 80 3.47 -11.40 20.73
N VAL A 81 3.33 -12.08 19.59
CA VAL A 81 2.20 -12.98 19.31
C VAL A 81 2.13 -14.06 20.36
N ARG A 82 3.25 -14.73 20.68
CA ARG A 82 3.30 -15.72 21.76
C ARG A 82 2.78 -15.14 23.08
N GLY A 83 3.28 -13.97 23.48
CA GLY A 83 2.77 -13.29 24.67
C GLY A 83 1.28 -12.90 24.61
N LEU A 84 0.74 -12.56 23.43
CA LEU A 84 -0.68 -12.28 23.25
C LEU A 84 -1.57 -13.53 23.36
N LEU A 85 -1.07 -14.69 22.91
CA LEU A 85 -1.76 -15.97 23.09
C LEU A 85 -1.86 -16.31 24.57
N ASP A 86 -0.77 -16.13 25.32
CA ASP A 86 -0.68 -16.40 26.75
C ASP A 86 -1.62 -15.50 27.58
N LEU A 87 -1.81 -14.24 27.16
CA LEU A 87 -2.64 -13.26 27.88
C LEU A 87 -4.12 -13.26 27.48
N GLY A 88 -4.47 -13.82 26.32
CA GLY A 88 -5.78 -13.60 25.70
C GLY A 88 -6.47 -14.84 25.14
N GLY A 89 -5.85 -16.01 25.20
CA GLY A 89 -6.44 -17.28 24.73
C GLY A 89 -6.86 -17.26 23.25
N ARG A 90 -6.27 -16.35 22.45
CA ARG A 90 -6.57 -16.25 21.01
C ARG A 90 -5.87 -17.38 20.26
N SER A 91 -6.31 -17.67 19.03
CA SER A 91 -5.53 -18.53 18.13
C SER A 91 -4.42 -17.73 17.44
N GLU A 92 -3.34 -18.42 17.03
CA GLU A 92 -2.24 -17.83 16.26
C GLU A 92 -2.74 -17.13 15.00
N GLU A 93 -3.62 -17.81 14.24
CA GLU A 93 -4.17 -17.24 13.01
C GLU A 93 -4.95 -15.94 13.26
N ARG A 94 -5.71 -15.87 14.36
CA ARG A 94 -6.46 -14.65 14.72
C ARG A 94 -5.50 -13.50 15.05
N CYS A 95 -4.41 -13.78 15.76
CA CYS A 95 -3.36 -12.78 16.01
C CYS A 95 -2.71 -12.29 14.71
N VAL A 96 -2.43 -13.20 13.77
CA VAL A 96 -1.92 -12.84 12.43
C VAL A 96 -2.94 -11.98 11.67
N ARG A 97 -4.22 -12.35 11.65
CA ARG A 97 -5.28 -11.56 10.98
C ARG A 97 -5.38 -10.15 11.55
N ILE A 98 -5.34 -9.99 12.88
CA ILE A 98 -5.35 -8.67 13.55
C ILE A 98 -4.12 -7.86 13.14
N PHE A 99 -2.94 -8.47 13.16
CA PHE A 99 -1.69 -7.78 12.82
C PHE A 99 -1.63 -7.35 11.35
N VAL A 100 -1.92 -8.25 10.42
CA VAL A 100 -1.93 -7.93 8.98
C VAL A 100 -2.99 -6.87 8.69
N SER A 101 -4.18 -6.96 9.31
CA SER A 101 -5.22 -5.93 9.21
C SER A 101 -4.75 -4.56 9.72
N TYR A 102 -3.95 -4.54 10.79
CA TYR A 102 -3.33 -3.31 11.27
C TYR A 102 -2.30 -2.76 10.29
N LEU A 103 -1.41 -3.60 9.75
CA LEU A 103 -0.44 -3.19 8.74
C LEU A 103 -1.13 -2.64 7.48
N PHE A 104 -2.21 -3.28 7.05
CA PHE A 104 -3.06 -2.81 5.96
C PHE A 104 -3.61 -1.41 6.24
N GLY A 105 -4.24 -1.19 7.40
CA GLY A 105 -4.79 0.12 7.74
C GLY A 105 -3.75 1.20 8.06
N ARG A 106 -2.53 0.81 8.45
CA ARG A 106 -1.45 1.74 8.86
C ARG A 106 -0.49 2.10 7.74
N LEU A 107 -0.17 1.16 6.87
CA LEU A 107 0.92 1.30 5.89
C LEU A 107 0.42 1.23 4.45
N LEU A 108 -0.34 0.19 4.11
CA LEU A 108 -0.62 -0.14 2.70
C LEU A 108 -1.86 0.59 2.16
N PHE A 109 -2.92 0.62 2.95
CA PHE A 109 -4.23 1.17 2.60
C PHE A 109 -4.64 2.26 3.58
N ALA A 110 -3.65 3.04 4.04
CA ALA A 110 -3.88 4.09 5.02
C ALA A 110 -4.72 5.22 4.42
N THR A 111 -5.73 5.63 5.17
CA THR A 111 -6.63 6.72 4.80
C THR A 111 -6.71 7.72 5.94
N GLN A 112 -7.19 8.94 5.67
CA GLN A 112 -7.30 9.99 6.70
C GLN A 112 -8.25 9.63 7.84
N SER A 113 -9.21 8.73 7.60
CA SER A 113 -10.19 8.32 8.60
C SER A 113 -9.65 7.34 9.65
N SER A 114 -8.38 6.89 9.52
CA SER A 114 -7.80 5.85 10.39
C SER A 114 -8.67 4.59 10.49
N GLN A 115 -9.36 4.27 9.39
CA GLN A 115 -10.23 3.11 9.26
C GLN A 115 -9.71 2.18 8.16
N MET A 116 -9.93 0.88 8.34
CA MET A 116 -9.59 -0.18 7.39
C MET A 116 -10.85 -0.90 6.93
N ASN A 117 -10.99 -1.08 5.62
CA ASN A 117 -12.16 -1.70 5.00
C ASN A 117 -12.23 -3.20 5.35
N CYS A 118 -13.38 -3.67 5.83
CA CYS A 118 -13.57 -5.06 6.27
C CYS A 118 -13.35 -6.09 5.14
N LYS A 119 -13.45 -5.70 3.87
CA LYS A 119 -13.10 -6.57 2.73
C LYS A 119 -11.67 -7.08 2.80
N PHE A 120 -10.74 -6.28 3.31
CA PHE A 120 -9.36 -6.75 3.49
C PHE A 120 -9.27 -7.85 4.54
N VAL A 121 -10.07 -7.79 5.61
CA VAL A 121 -10.15 -8.87 6.61
C VAL A 121 -10.69 -10.15 5.98
N LEU A 122 -11.69 -10.06 5.10
CA LEU A 122 -12.22 -11.24 4.38
C LEU A 122 -11.19 -11.92 3.47
N LEU A 123 -10.22 -11.16 2.96
CA LEU A 123 -9.13 -11.72 2.16
C LEU A 123 -8.12 -12.47 3.03
N LEU A 124 -8.14 -12.26 4.35
CA LEU A 124 -7.33 -12.97 5.34
C LEU A 124 -8.06 -14.16 5.98
N ARG A 125 -9.25 -14.52 5.49
CA ARG A 125 -10.01 -15.69 5.98
C ARG A 125 -9.17 -16.96 5.87
N ASP A 126 -8.63 -17.21 4.69
CA ASP A 126 -7.61 -18.22 4.43
C ASP A 126 -6.25 -17.52 4.31
N LEU A 127 -5.35 -17.76 5.26
CA LEU A 127 -4.03 -17.13 5.31
C LEU A 127 -3.08 -17.70 4.23
N ALA A 128 -3.26 -18.95 3.82
CA ALA A 128 -2.48 -19.53 2.72
C ALA A 128 -2.88 -18.88 1.39
N GLN A 129 -4.19 -18.71 1.17
CA GLN A 129 -4.70 -17.95 0.03
C GLN A 129 -4.28 -16.48 0.11
N ALA A 130 -4.26 -15.88 1.29
CA ALA A 130 -3.84 -14.48 1.47
C ALA A 130 -2.42 -14.23 0.94
N GLY A 131 -1.52 -15.21 1.04
CA GLY A 131 -0.16 -15.12 0.51
C GLY A 131 -0.05 -15.12 -1.02
N ARG A 132 -1.12 -15.47 -1.75
CA ARG A 132 -1.14 -15.58 -3.21
C ARG A 132 -1.62 -14.32 -3.92
N TYR A 133 -2.14 -13.34 -3.19
CA TYR A 133 -2.67 -12.12 -3.80
C TYR A 133 -1.58 -11.12 -4.20
N VAL A 134 -1.85 -10.35 -5.26
CA VAL A 134 -1.03 -9.22 -5.73
C VAL A 134 -1.15 -7.98 -4.86
N TRP A 135 -0.81 -8.10 -3.58
CA TRP A 135 -0.91 -7.01 -2.62
C TRP A 135 -0.16 -5.75 -3.05
N GLY A 136 0.96 -5.90 -3.76
CA GLY A 136 1.73 -4.76 -4.27
C GLY A 136 0.96 -3.96 -5.33
N ALA A 137 0.40 -4.64 -6.34
CA ALA A 137 -0.41 -3.99 -7.36
C ALA A 137 -1.69 -3.37 -6.77
N ALA A 138 -2.32 -4.04 -5.82
CA ALA A 138 -3.50 -3.53 -5.12
C ALA A 138 -3.19 -2.29 -4.28
N MET A 139 -2.06 -2.29 -3.56
CA MET A 139 -1.59 -1.11 -2.81
C MET A 139 -1.38 0.08 -3.76
N LEU A 140 -0.74 -0.14 -4.91
CA LEU A 140 -0.51 0.91 -5.90
C LEU A 140 -1.81 1.43 -6.53
N GLY A 141 -2.73 0.53 -6.88
CA GLY A 141 -4.04 0.90 -7.41
C GLY A 141 -4.88 1.67 -6.40
N HIS A 142 -4.84 1.28 -5.12
CA HIS A 142 -5.47 2.03 -4.05
C HIS A 142 -4.86 3.43 -3.92
N LEU A 143 -3.53 3.53 -3.91
CA LEU A 143 -2.81 4.79 -3.83
C LEU A 143 -3.23 5.74 -4.95
N PHE A 144 -3.29 5.25 -6.20
CA PHE A 144 -3.71 6.05 -7.35
C PHE A 144 -5.18 6.49 -7.23
N SER A 145 -6.06 5.64 -6.71
CA SER A 145 -7.47 5.99 -6.49
C SER A 145 -7.67 7.12 -5.45
N LEU A 146 -6.71 7.29 -4.54
CA LEU A 146 -6.69 8.38 -3.55
C LEU A 146 -6.10 9.68 -4.11
N LEU A 147 -5.35 9.63 -5.21
CA LEU A 147 -4.82 10.83 -5.84
C LEU A 147 -5.97 11.60 -6.52
N PRO A 148 -6.04 12.93 -6.36
CA PRO A 148 -7.01 13.73 -7.09
C PRO A 148 -6.81 13.54 -8.60
N SER A 149 -7.89 13.28 -9.33
CA SER A 149 -7.86 13.42 -10.79
C SER A 149 -7.44 14.87 -11.09
N SER A 150 -6.52 15.03 -12.04
CA SER A 150 -5.72 16.23 -12.36
C SER A 150 -6.46 17.57 -12.55
N SER A 151 -7.79 17.62 -12.39
CA SER A 151 -8.64 18.81 -12.44
C SER A 151 -9.01 19.42 -11.08
N GLN A 152 -8.79 18.74 -9.95
CA GLN A 152 -9.10 19.28 -8.63
C GLN A 152 -7.83 19.45 -7.80
N ARG A 153 -7.38 20.70 -7.68
CA ARG A 153 -6.35 21.15 -6.71
C ARG A 153 -6.90 21.08 -5.27
N SER A 154 -7.34 19.89 -4.85
CA SER A 154 -7.76 19.61 -3.48
C SER A 154 -6.53 19.54 -2.58
N GLN A 155 -6.56 20.26 -1.46
CA GLN A 155 -5.49 20.42 -0.48
C GLN A 155 -5.28 19.21 0.44
N SER A 156 -5.88 18.08 0.11
CA SER A 156 -5.88 16.91 0.96
C SER A 156 -5.11 15.80 0.25
N THR A 157 -3.80 15.75 0.45
CA THR A 157 -3.03 14.53 0.18
C THR A 157 -3.64 13.47 1.09
N GLY A 158 -4.49 12.60 0.53
CA GLY A 158 -5.01 11.42 1.22
C GLY A 158 -3.83 10.75 1.91
N GLY A 159 -3.96 10.59 3.24
CA GLY A 159 -2.87 10.38 4.21
C GLY A 159 -1.56 9.91 3.58
N PHE A 160 -0.55 10.78 3.61
CA PHE A 160 0.82 10.47 3.21
C PHE A 160 1.25 9.12 3.78
N THR A 161 1.26 8.08 2.93
CA THR A 161 1.63 6.74 3.34
C THR A 161 3.15 6.72 3.56
N PRO A 162 3.66 5.99 4.56
CA PRO A 162 5.10 5.79 4.73
C PRO A 162 5.81 5.32 3.45
N PHE A 163 5.07 4.63 2.57
CA PHE A 163 5.51 4.30 1.21
C PHE A 163 5.85 5.54 0.38
N LEU A 164 4.94 6.51 0.23
CA LEU A 164 5.21 7.73 -0.54
C LEU A 164 6.37 8.54 0.04
N GLN A 165 6.51 8.53 1.37
CA GLN A 165 7.63 9.19 2.05
C GLN A 165 8.97 8.61 1.63
N ILE A 166 9.10 7.29 1.77
CA ILE A 166 10.35 6.61 1.51
C ILE A 166 10.64 6.55 0.00
N TRP A 167 9.61 6.34 -0.82
CA TRP A 167 9.70 6.52 -2.26
C TRP A 167 10.28 7.89 -2.61
N GLY A 168 9.75 8.97 -2.02
CA GLY A 168 10.28 10.31 -2.18
C GLY A 168 11.77 10.41 -1.82
N TYR A 169 12.20 9.82 -0.70
CA TYR A 169 13.61 9.81 -0.30
C TYR A 169 14.53 9.09 -1.28
N THR A 170 14.05 8.03 -1.94
CA THR A 170 14.84 7.33 -2.96
C THR A 170 15.02 8.11 -4.26
N ARG A 171 14.06 9.00 -4.60
CA ARG A 171 14.04 9.75 -5.86
C ARG A 171 14.62 11.15 -5.73
N PHE A 172 14.43 11.76 -4.57
CA PHE A 172 14.78 13.14 -4.29
C PHE A 172 15.66 13.19 -3.04
N PRO A 173 16.99 13.19 -3.18
CA PRO A 173 17.94 13.26 -2.05
C PRO A 173 17.96 14.65 -1.39
N MET A 174 16.81 15.12 -0.90
CA MET A 174 16.63 16.42 -0.24
C MET A 174 17.09 16.44 1.23
N GLY A 175 17.79 15.40 1.70
CA GLY A 175 18.25 15.29 3.09
C GLY A 175 17.13 15.07 4.12
N HIS A 176 15.93 14.66 3.69
CA HIS A 176 14.76 14.49 4.56
C HIS A 176 14.59 13.07 5.12
N GLY A 177 15.32 12.08 4.61
CA GLY A 177 15.31 10.70 5.09
C GLY A 177 16.62 10.33 5.74
N THR A 178 16.56 9.70 6.92
CA THR A 178 17.74 9.17 7.61
C THR A 178 17.81 7.67 7.35
N LEU A 179 18.89 7.22 6.71
CA LEU A 179 19.21 5.79 6.68
C LEU A 179 19.66 5.35 8.07
N VAL A 180 19.07 4.27 8.56
CA VAL A 180 19.42 3.70 9.87
C VAL A 180 20.69 2.88 9.71
N GLU A 181 21.69 3.20 10.52
CA GLU A 181 22.96 2.48 10.54
C GLU A 181 22.74 1.00 10.89
N GLY A 182 23.42 0.10 10.18
CA GLY A 182 23.28 -1.35 10.35
C GLY A 182 22.09 -1.97 9.58
N ARG A 183 21.25 -1.16 8.91
CA ARG A 183 20.11 -1.65 8.13
C ARG A 183 20.33 -1.64 6.62
N GLN A 184 21.52 -1.29 6.13
CA GLN A 184 21.78 -1.03 4.71
C GLN A 184 21.56 -2.26 3.81
N THR A 185 21.63 -3.47 4.35
CA THR A 185 21.40 -4.72 3.61
C THR A 185 20.02 -5.31 3.88
N MET A 186 19.20 -4.69 4.74
CA MET A 186 17.89 -5.23 5.08
C MET A 186 16.94 -5.17 3.89
N VAL A 187 16.08 -6.18 3.81
CA VAL A 187 14.95 -6.27 2.89
C VAL A 187 13.67 -6.46 3.71
N PRO A 188 12.55 -5.82 3.33
CA PRO A 188 12.39 -4.93 2.18
C PRO A 188 13.00 -3.53 2.43
N LEU A 189 13.28 -2.76 1.36
CA LEU A 189 14.09 -1.53 1.44
C LEU A 189 13.50 -0.43 2.34
N ILE A 190 12.18 -0.43 2.54
CA ILE A 190 11.49 0.53 3.43
C ILE A 190 12.01 0.45 4.88
N THR A 191 12.54 -0.70 5.30
CA THR A 191 13.07 -0.91 6.65
C THR A 191 14.40 -0.21 6.91
N ARG A 192 15.09 0.24 5.84
CA ARG A 192 16.38 0.92 5.91
C ARG A 192 16.27 2.38 6.39
N TRP A 193 15.06 2.95 6.34
CA TRP A 193 14.82 4.36 6.62
C TRP A 193 14.12 4.57 7.97
N GLU A 194 14.50 5.64 8.66
CA GLU A 194 13.71 6.15 9.77
C GLU A 194 12.56 7.01 9.23
N VAL A 195 11.32 6.59 9.51
CA VAL A 195 10.13 7.37 9.16
C VAL A 195 9.95 8.47 10.21
N ALA A 196 10.00 9.74 9.80
CA ALA A 196 9.89 10.87 10.72
C ALA A 196 8.62 10.78 11.60
N PRO A 197 8.74 10.78 12.94
CA PRO A 197 7.65 10.42 13.84
C PRO A 197 6.61 11.52 14.11
N ASP A 198 6.83 12.79 13.76
CA ASP A 198 5.97 13.89 14.23
C ASP A 198 4.98 14.46 13.18
N PRO A 199 3.66 14.24 13.34
CA PRO A 199 2.63 14.79 12.46
C PRO A 199 2.59 16.33 12.41
N ARG A 200 2.95 17.02 13.51
CA ARG A 200 2.94 18.49 13.62
C ARG A 200 4.13 19.13 12.92
N VAL A 201 5.21 18.36 12.76
CA VAL A 201 6.38 18.73 11.98
C VAL A 201 6.14 18.41 10.50
N THR A 202 5.47 17.31 10.17
CA THR A 202 5.12 16.97 8.78
C THR A 202 4.10 17.91 8.14
N ASP A 203 3.17 18.52 8.89
CA ASP A 203 2.14 19.37 8.26
C ASP A 203 2.72 20.73 7.80
N ARG A 204 3.60 21.34 8.60
CA ARG A 204 4.39 22.52 8.20
C ARG A 204 5.43 22.17 7.13
N ARG A 205 6.08 21.00 7.24
CA ARG A 205 7.02 20.52 6.23
C ARG A 205 6.36 20.03 4.94
N ALA A 206 5.08 19.64 4.92
CA ALA A 206 4.44 19.14 3.71
C ALA A 206 4.29 20.23 2.65
N GLY A 207 4.00 21.47 3.08
CA GLY A 207 4.04 22.65 2.22
C GLY A 207 5.46 22.91 1.69
N ASP A 208 6.46 22.93 2.58
CA ASP A 208 7.86 23.17 2.22
C ASP A 208 8.42 22.09 1.28
N VAL A 209 8.10 20.82 1.54
CA VAL A 209 8.48 19.66 0.72
C VAL A 209 7.78 19.74 -0.64
N ARG A 210 6.50 20.14 -0.68
CA ARG A 210 5.80 20.34 -1.95
C ARG A 210 6.45 21.45 -2.77
N VAL A 211 6.75 22.58 -2.16
CA VAL A 211 7.45 23.70 -2.83
C VAL A 211 8.83 23.27 -3.30
N ALA A 212 9.57 22.52 -2.48
CA ALA A 212 10.88 21.98 -2.85
C ALA A 212 10.78 20.99 -4.03
N LEU A 213 9.76 20.13 -4.05
CA LEU A 213 9.48 19.20 -5.15
C LEU A 213 9.09 19.95 -6.44
N ASP A 214 8.24 20.98 -6.34
CA ASP A 214 7.78 21.77 -7.49
C ASP A 214 8.94 22.49 -8.21
N HIS A 215 10.04 22.76 -7.50
CA HIS A 215 11.24 23.42 -8.03
C HIS A 215 12.46 22.48 -8.09
N TYR A 216 12.29 21.18 -7.88
CA TYR A 216 13.41 20.25 -7.87
C TYR A 216 13.94 20.05 -9.29
N PRO A 217 15.24 20.30 -9.54
CA PRO A 217 15.81 20.22 -10.89
C PRO A 217 15.76 18.78 -11.42
N HIS A 218 15.33 18.63 -12.67
CA HIS A 218 15.11 17.34 -13.33
C HIS A 218 16.38 16.47 -13.34
N GLU A 219 17.55 17.11 -13.48
CA GLU A 219 18.85 16.47 -13.56
C GLU A 219 19.33 15.89 -12.22
N GLN A 220 18.79 16.38 -11.10
CA GLN A 220 19.12 15.84 -9.76
C GLN A 220 18.20 14.69 -9.35
N VAL A 221 17.17 14.39 -10.14
CA VAL A 221 16.25 13.29 -9.86
C VAL A 221 16.95 11.96 -10.07
N VAL A 222 16.81 11.06 -9.11
CA VAL A 222 17.31 9.68 -9.22
C VAL A 222 16.28 8.81 -9.93
N TRP A 223 16.50 8.57 -11.22
CA TRP A 223 15.61 7.79 -12.08
C TRP A 223 15.72 6.27 -11.86
N THR A 224 16.88 5.78 -11.43
CA THR A 224 17.14 4.35 -11.22
C THR A 224 17.71 4.08 -9.82
N PRO A 225 16.92 4.27 -8.73
CA PRO A 225 17.41 4.19 -7.36
C PRO A 225 17.80 2.76 -6.94
N TYR A 226 17.37 1.74 -7.69
CA TYR A 226 17.62 0.34 -7.39
C TYR A 226 18.71 -0.29 -8.26
N ALA A 227 19.45 0.50 -9.05
CA ALA A 227 20.46 -0.02 -9.98
C ALA A 227 21.59 -0.82 -9.29
N GLY A 228 21.83 -0.58 -8.00
CA GLY A 228 22.80 -1.32 -7.18
C GLY A 228 22.22 -2.49 -6.39
N GLU A 229 20.91 -2.72 -6.45
CA GLU A 229 20.26 -3.85 -5.78
C GLU A 229 20.28 -5.08 -6.67
N ALA A 230 20.53 -6.25 -6.08
CA ALA A 230 20.44 -7.52 -6.79
C ALA A 230 19.01 -8.05 -6.74
N ASP A 231 18.33 -8.16 -7.88
CA ASP A 231 16.97 -8.72 -7.99
C ASP A 231 16.80 -10.04 -7.22
N ALA A 232 17.84 -10.90 -7.22
CA ALA A 232 17.83 -12.19 -6.52
C ALA A 232 17.63 -12.08 -5.00
N SER A 233 17.98 -10.94 -4.40
CA SER A 233 17.76 -10.64 -2.98
C SER A 233 16.33 -10.17 -2.69
N HIS A 234 15.51 -9.97 -3.73
CA HIS A 234 14.16 -9.40 -3.65
C HIS A 234 13.16 -10.32 -4.39
N PRO A 235 12.57 -11.32 -3.73
CA PRO A 235 11.71 -12.31 -4.40
C PRO A 235 10.56 -11.70 -5.21
N ALA A 236 9.92 -10.64 -4.69
CA ALA A 236 8.86 -9.92 -5.39
C ALA A 236 9.35 -9.24 -6.68
N VAL A 237 10.58 -8.72 -6.68
CA VAL A 237 11.20 -8.09 -7.86
C VAL A 237 11.51 -9.15 -8.91
N ALA A 238 12.17 -10.25 -8.50
CA ALA A 238 12.50 -11.34 -9.40
C ALA A 238 11.27 -11.94 -10.08
N ALA A 239 10.18 -12.13 -9.33
CA ALA A 239 8.90 -12.60 -9.89
C ALA A 239 8.27 -11.57 -10.84
N GLY A 240 8.23 -10.29 -10.43
CA GLY A 240 7.55 -9.22 -11.16
C GLY A 240 8.32 -8.61 -12.34
N ARG A 241 9.58 -9.00 -12.59
CA ARG A 241 10.47 -8.29 -13.51
C ARG A 241 9.88 -8.06 -14.91
N SER A 242 9.16 -9.05 -15.42
CA SER A 242 8.53 -9.01 -16.75
C SER A 242 7.31 -8.08 -16.85
N LEU A 243 6.87 -7.50 -15.72
CA LEU A 243 5.71 -6.61 -15.62
C LEU A 243 6.12 -5.13 -15.55
N PHE A 244 7.36 -4.81 -15.18
CA PHE A 244 7.76 -3.43 -14.86
C PHE A 244 7.85 -2.51 -16.08
N ASP A 245 7.91 -3.08 -17.28
CA ASP A 245 7.96 -2.38 -18.57
C ASP A 245 6.62 -2.46 -19.32
N ARG A 246 5.50 -2.62 -18.61
CA ARG A 246 4.15 -2.79 -19.21
C ARG A 246 3.15 -1.74 -18.76
N HIS A 247 2.13 -1.54 -19.60
CA HIS A 247 0.88 -0.92 -19.18
C HIS A 247 0.09 -1.93 -18.35
N LEU A 248 -0.34 -1.53 -17.15
CA LEU A 248 -1.00 -2.43 -16.21
C LEU A 248 -2.33 -1.86 -15.70
N LEU A 249 -3.30 -2.74 -15.50
CA LEU A 249 -4.50 -2.47 -14.73
C LEU A 249 -4.25 -2.85 -13.27
N LEU A 250 -4.34 -1.87 -12.38
CA LEU A 250 -4.14 -2.01 -10.95
C LEU A 250 -5.50 -2.18 -10.27
N LEU A 251 -5.80 -3.41 -9.89
CA LEU A 251 -7.05 -3.77 -9.21
C LEU A 251 -6.88 -3.73 -7.69
N CYS A 252 -7.77 -3.00 -7.02
CA CYS A 252 -7.87 -3.04 -5.56
C CYS A 252 -9.34 -3.04 -5.13
N LEU A 253 -9.84 -4.21 -4.74
CA LEU A 253 -11.24 -4.42 -4.37
C LEU A 253 -12.18 -3.95 -5.48
N GLY A 254 -12.86 -2.84 -5.25
CA GLY A 254 -13.76 -2.19 -6.17
C GLY A 254 -13.16 -0.94 -6.82
N THR A 255 -11.85 -0.88 -7.02
CA THR A 255 -11.21 0.17 -7.82
C THR A 255 -10.31 -0.44 -8.88
N CYS A 256 -10.20 0.25 -10.01
CA CYS A 256 -9.33 -0.10 -11.13
C CYS A 256 -8.66 1.19 -11.60
N GLU A 257 -7.33 1.24 -11.51
CA GLU A 257 -6.51 2.36 -12.00
C GLU A 257 -5.52 1.85 -13.04
N VAL A 258 -5.05 2.73 -13.93
CA VAL A 258 -4.11 2.36 -14.99
C VAL A 258 -2.72 2.89 -14.65
N LEU A 259 -1.72 2.00 -14.66
CA LEU A 259 -0.32 2.40 -14.69
C LEU A 259 0.11 2.54 -16.15
N HIS A 260 0.22 3.79 -16.62
CA HIS A 260 0.69 4.09 -17.96
C HIS A 260 2.22 4.05 -18.01
N LEU A 261 2.78 3.11 -18.78
CA LEU A 261 4.22 2.96 -18.97
C LEU A 261 4.88 4.27 -19.41
N GLU A 262 4.23 4.98 -20.33
CA GLU A 262 4.67 6.28 -20.85
C GLU A 262 5.02 7.28 -19.74
N LEU A 263 4.31 7.26 -18.60
CA LEU A 263 4.55 8.19 -17.48
C LEU A 263 5.80 7.87 -16.65
N VAL A 264 6.39 6.69 -16.85
CA VAL A 264 7.45 6.14 -16.00
C VAL A 264 8.64 5.60 -16.79
N VAL A 265 8.68 5.77 -18.12
CA VAL A 265 9.78 5.26 -18.97
C VAL A 265 11.17 5.75 -18.54
N GLN A 266 11.28 6.94 -17.94
CA GLN A 266 12.56 7.43 -17.40
C GLN A 266 13.09 6.54 -16.27
N THR A 267 12.22 5.89 -15.49
CA THR A 267 12.67 4.96 -14.44
C THR A 267 13.27 3.68 -15.01
N LEU A 268 13.02 3.40 -16.29
CA LEU A 268 13.61 2.28 -17.04
C LEU A 268 14.87 2.70 -17.80
N GLY A 269 15.35 3.94 -17.61
CA GLY A 269 16.49 4.50 -18.33
C GLY A 269 16.15 4.94 -19.76
N TRP A 270 14.88 5.05 -20.12
CA TRP A 270 14.46 5.49 -21.45
C TRP A 270 14.18 6.99 -21.50
N HIS A 271 14.25 7.57 -22.69
CA HIS A 271 13.91 8.97 -22.90
C HIS A 271 12.39 9.20 -22.77
N GLN A 272 11.99 10.26 -22.07
CA GLN A 272 10.59 10.62 -21.89
C GLN A 272 10.01 11.18 -23.19
N PRO A 273 8.96 10.57 -23.78
CA PRO A 273 8.26 11.18 -24.90
C PRO A 273 7.50 12.44 -24.45
N ALA A 274 7.19 13.32 -25.39
CA ALA A 274 6.25 14.41 -25.13
C ALA A 274 4.85 13.81 -24.91
N ILE A 275 4.28 14.00 -23.72
CA ILE A 275 2.98 13.43 -23.35
C ILE A 275 1.94 14.54 -23.25
N GLU A 276 0.86 14.41 -24.02
CA GLU A 276 -0.36 15.20 -23.84
C GLU A 276 -1.18 14.61 -22.68
N VAL A 277 -1.00 15.11 -21.46
CA VAL A 277 -1.73 14.62 -20.27
C VAL A 277 -3.27 14.54 -20.44
N PRO A 278 -3.95 15.44 -21.19
CA PRO A 278 -5.40 15.32 -21.43
C PRO A 278 -5.83 14.09 -22.26
N SER A 279 -4.95 13.51 -23.10
CA SER A 279 -5.31 12.35 -23.92
C SER A 279 -5.28 11.04 -23.11
N LEU A 280 -4.42 10.95 -22.10
CA LEU A 280 -4.39 9.83 -21.13
C LEU A 280 -5.71 9.69 -20.34
N GLY A 281 -6.47 10.78 -20.18
CA GLY A 281 -7.78 10.78 -19.51
C GLY A 281 -8.98 10.62 -20.44
N ARG A 282 -8.79 10.67 -21.77
CA ARG A 282 -9.89 10.59 -22.77
C ARG A 282 -10.19 9.16 -23.22
N GLU A 283 -9.24 8.24 -23.12
CA GLU A 283 -9.54 6.81 -23.20
C GLU A 283 -10.15 6.39 -21.86
N GLY A 284 -11.47 6.11 -21.85
CA GLY A 284 -12.34 5.96 -20.68
C GLY A 284 -12.02 4.83 -19.67
N HIS A 285 -10.77 4.74 -19.20
CA HIS A 285 -10.25 3.68 -18.34
C HIS A 285 -10.00 4.11 -16.89
N SER A 286 -9.73 5.38 -16.58
CA SER A 286 -9.93 5.91 -15.21
C SER A 286 -11.42 6.21 -15.01
N ARG A 287 -12.23 5.15 -15.00
CA ARG A 287 -13.55 5.24 -14.40
C ARG A 287 -13.36 4.82 -12.95
N ARG A 288 -13.64 5.71 -12.00
CA ARG A 288 -14.13 5.31 -10.67
C ARG A 288 -15.42 4.52 -10.88
N ARG A 289 -15.32 3.28 -11.34
CA ARG A 289 -16.46 2.37 -11.42
C ARG A 289 -16.70 1.96 -10.00
N PHE A 290 -17.62 2.63 -9.33
CA PHE A 290 -18.29 2.02 -8.21
C PHE A 290 -18.92 0.73 -8.76
N PHE A 291 -18.38 -0.42 -8.35
CA PHE A 291 -18.88 -1.73 -8.74
C PHE A 291 -20.23 -1.93 -8.06
N ALA A 292 -21.28 -1.34 -8.63
CA ALA A 292 -22.65 -1.51 -8.18
C ALA A 292 -23.26 -2.82 -8.73
N GLU A 293 -22.69 -3.39 -9.80
CA GLU A 293 -23.19 -4.61 -10.43
C GLU A 293 -22.02 -5.52 -10.86
N ASP A 294 -22.19 -6.79 -10.54
CA ASP A 294 -21.27 -7.90 -10.78
C ASP A 294 -20.84 -8.00 -12.25
N ARG A 295 -19.53 -7.91 -12.48
CA ARG A 295 -18.91 -8.48 -13.68
C ARG A 295 -17.67 -9.27 -13.33
N ASP A 296 -17.61 -10.48 -13.88
CA ASP A 296 -16.43 -11.32 -13.88
C ASP A 296 -15.46 -10.84 -14.97
N TRP A 297 -14.48 -10.03 -14.57
CA TRP A 297 -13.49 -9.45 -15.48
C TRP A 297 -12.42 -10.45 -15.94
N GLY A 298 -12.33 -11.64 -15.31
CA GLY A 298 -11.50 -12.73 -15.83
C GLY A 298 -11.97 -13.21 -17.20
N ALA A 299 -13.26 -13.04 -17.50
CA ALA A 299 -13.86 -13.37 -18.79
C ALA A 299 -13.79 -12.23 -19.83
N ASP A 300 -13.86 -10.95 -19.42
CA ASP A 300 -13.97 -9.80 -20.35
C ASP A 300 -12.60 -9.31 -20.90
N HIS A 301 -11.48 -9.59 -20.22
CA HIS A 301 -10.16 -9.03 -20.59
C HIS A 301 -9.00 -10.04 -20.60
N GLY A 302 -9.27 -11.32 -20.90
CA GLY A 302 -8.26 -12.39 -20.92
C GLY A 302 -7.04 -12.16 -21.82
N SER A 303 -7.07 -11.17 -22.73
CA SER A 303 -5.92 -10.77 -23.57
C SER A 303 -5.17 -9.52 -23.09
N THR A 304 -5.72 -8.76 -22.15
CA THR A 304 -5.20 -7.43 -21.71
C THR A 304 -4.89 -7.39 -20.21
N VAL A 305 -5.40 -8.36 -19.44
CA VAL A 305 -5.08 -8.57 -18.03
C VAL A 305 -4.04 -9.68 -17.96
N THR A 306 -2.79 -9.31 -17.75
CA THR A 306 -1.77 -10.29 -17.32
C THR A 306 -1.78 -10.31 -15.79
N TYR A 307 -2.04 -11.48 -15.20
CA TYR A 307 -2.01 -11.74 -13.75
C TYR A 307 -0.57 -11.80 -13.20
#